data_AF-A0A3N6GHZ9-F1
#
_entry.id   AF-A0A3N6GHZ9-F1
#
_cell.length_a   1.000
_cell.length_b   1.000
_cell.length_c   1.000
_cell.angle_alpha   90.00
_cell.angle_beta   90.00
_cell.angle_gamma   90.00
#
_symmetry.space_group_name_H-M   'P 1'
#
loop_
_entity.id
_entity.type
_entity.pdbx_description
1 polymer ?
#
loop_
_entity_poly.entity_id
_entity_poly.type
_entity_poly.pdbx_seq_one_letter_code
_entity_poly.pdbx_strand_id
1 'polypeptide(L)' 'MPKSIVLLATPEGWRHSVLTREGGTLCGRLTGVPADADPAEAQAAVAAMVVDPPREPGSWTAQVTVAATPPNNA' A
#
# COMPACT_ATOMS: atom_id res chain seq x y z
N MET A 1 -9.80 5.38 10.31
CA MET A 1 -8.72 4.44 10.70
C MET A 1 -8.70 3.25 9.76
N PRO A 2 -7.69 3.10 8.88
CA PRO A 2 -7.56 1.90 8.07
C PRO A 2 -7.36 0.62 8.87
N LYS A 3 -8.00 -0.43 8.35
CA LYS A 3 -8.00 -1.81 8.87
C LYS A 3 -7.04 -2.68 8.06
N SER A 4 -7.00 -2.47 6.74
CA SER A 4 -6.15 -3.22 5.84
C SER A 4 -5.75 -2.35 4.66
N ILE A 5 -4.55 -2.59 4.13
CA ILE A 5 -4.02 -1.94 2.94
C ILE A 5 -3.53 -3.03 2.01
N VAL A 6 -4.05 -3.04 0.79
CA VAL A 6 -3.59 -3.93 -0.27
C VAL A 6 -2.76 -3.12 -1.26
N LEU A 7 -1.54 -3.58 -1.52
CA LEU A 7 -0.68 -3.03 -2.55
C LEU A 7 -0.63 -3.98 -3.74
N LEU A 8 -0.80 -3.43 -4.94
CA LEU A 8 -0.76 -4.14 -6.20
C LEU A 8 0.33 -3.55 -7.09
N ALA A 9 1.31 -4.36 -7.46
CA ALA A 9 2.30 -4.00 -8.46
C ALA A 9 1.67 -4.09 -9.86
N THR A 10 1.72 -2.98 -10.61
CA THR A 10 1.30 -2.92 -12.02
C THR A 10 2.49 -2.44 -12.86
N PRO A 11 2.58 -2.79 -14.15
CA PRO A 11 3.68 -2.31 -15.00
C PRO A 11 3.71 -0.78 -15.11
N GLU A 12 2.59 -0.08 -14.90
CA GLU A 12 2.55 1.39 -14.83
C GLU A 12 2.89 1.99 -13.45
N GLY A 13 3.14 1.17 -12.42
CA GLY A 13 3.45 1.60 -11.06
C GLY A 13 2.70 0.84 -9.96
N TRP A 14 2.71 1.36 -8.74
CA TRP A 14 2.03 0.73 -7.61
C TRP A 14 0.62 1.28 -7.41
N ARG A 15 -0.35 0.40 -7.14
CA ARG A 15 -1.72 0.77 -6.74
C ARG A 15 -1.98 0.35 -5.31
N HIS A 16 -2.74 1.16 -4.58
CA HIS A 16 -3.15 0.84 -3.22
C HIS A 16 -4.68 0.80 -3.11
N SER A 17 -5.15 -0.09 -2.26
CA SER A 17 -6.55 -0.17 -1.84
C SER A 17 -6.59 -0.23 -0.32
N VAL A 18 -7.10 0.84 0.29
CA VAL A 18 -7.11 1.03 1.74
C VAL A 18 -8.52 0.79 2.25
N LEU A 19 -8.71 -0.28 3.01
CA LEU A 19 -9.97 -0.60 3.66
C LEU A 19 -10.03 0.08 5.03
N THR A 20 -11.03 0.91 5.25
CA THR A 20 -11.29 1.58 6.52
C THR A 20 -12.14 0.71 7.45
N ARG A 21 -12.04 0.91 8.78
CA ARG A 21 -12.91 0.22 9.75
C ARG A 21 -14.40 0.47 9.53
N GLU A 22 -14.74 1.60 8.91
CA GLU A 22 -16.10 2.00 8.57
C GLU A 22 -16.63 1.29 7.31
N GLY A 23 -15.80 0.45 6.67
CA GLY A 23 -16.16 -0.29 5.46
C GLY A 23 -15.96 0.50 4.17
N GLY A 24 -15.48 1.75 4.24
CA GLY A 24 -15.07 2.51 3.06
C GLY A 24 -13.75 2.01 2.49
N THR A 25 -13.65 1.95 1.16
CA THR A 25 -12.44 1.56 0.43
C THR A 25 -11.90 2.77 -0.32
N LEU A 26 -10.65 3.13 -0.07
CA LEU A 26 -9.95 4.18 -0.79
C LEU A 26 -8.95 3.55 -1.76
N CYS A 27 -9.21 3.69 -3.05
CA CYS A 27 -8.32 3.22 -4.11
C CYS A 27 -7.49 4.39 -4.66
N GLY A 28 -6.21 4.16 -4.91
CA GLY A 28 -5.34 5.18 -5.51
C GLY A 28 -4.07 4.58 -6.12
N ARG A 29 -3.28 5.44 -6.75
CA ARG A 29 -1.95 5.10 -7.26
C ARG A 29 -0.91 5.68 -6.32
N LEU A 30 0.08 4.88 -5.95
CA LEU A 30 1.25 5.37 -5.24
C LEU A 30 2.05 6.26 -6.18
N THR A 31 2.16 7.55 -5.85
CA THR A 31 3.03 8.49 -6.57
C THR A 31 4.38 8.52 -5.86
N GLY A 32 5.47 8.35 -6.61
CA GLY A 32 6.83 8.38 -6.07
C GLY A 32 7.49 7.02 -5.84
N VAL A 33 6.81 5.91 -6.11
CA VAL A 33 7.39 4.55 -6.08
C VAL A 33 7.31 3.94 -7.49
N PRO A 34 8.45 3.65 -8.14
CA PRO A 34 8.47 3.04 -9.48
C PRO A 34 7.91 1.61 -9.46
N ALA A 35 7.43 1.13 -10.60
CA ALA A 35 6.86 -0.22 -10.73
C ALA A 35 7.84 -1.34 -10.31
N ASP A 36 9.14 -1.10 -10.50
CA ASP A 36 10.24 -2.01 -10.16
C ASP A 36 10.74 -1.87 -8.72
N ALA A 37 10.17 -0.94 -7.94
CA ALA A 37 10.54 -0.78 -6.54
C ALA A 37 10.27 -2.04 -5.73
N ASP A 38 11.10 -2.27 -4.72
CA ASP A 38 10.91 -3.39 -3.81
C ASP A 38 9.54 -3.28 -3.10
N PRO A 39 8.80 -4.38 -2.93
CA PRO A 39 7.52 -4.39 -2.21
C PRO A 39 7.61 -3.78 -0.81
N ALA A 40 8.76 -3.85 -0.12
CA ALA A 40 8.97 -3.20 1.16
C ALA A 40 9.00 -1.66 1.05
N GLU A 41 9.53 -1.11 -0.04
CA GLU A 41 9.52 0.33 -0.30
C GLU A 41 8.10 0.83 -0.58
N ALA A 42 7.34 0.09 -1.39
CA ALA A 42 5.92 0.39 -1.63
C ALA A 42 5.09 0.34 -0.34
N GLN A 43 5.37 -0.64 0.53
CA GLN A 43 4.77 -0.73 1.87
C GLN A 43 5.14 0.48 2.75
N ALA A 44 6.41 0.90 2.77
CA ALA A 44 6.84 2.05 3.56
C ALA A 44 6.17 3.35 3.08
N ALA A 45 6.09 3.55 1.76
CA ALA A 45 5.46 4.73 1.17
C ALA A 45 3.94 4.77 1.42
N VAL A 46 3.23 3.64 1.33
CA VAL A 46 1.79 3.62 1.67
C VAL A 46 1.54 3.84 3.16
N ALA A 47 2.43 3.31 4.01
CA ALA A 47 2.37 3.55 5.45
C ALA A 47 2.55 5.05 5.75
N ALA A 48 3.50 5.71 5.10
CA ALA A 48 3.71 7.16 5.23
C ALA A 48 2.53 8.00 4.69
N MET A 49 1.85 7.54 3.63
CA MET A 49 0.64 8.24 3.12
C MET A 49 -0.55 8.16 4.07
N VAL A 50 -0.73 7.00 4.71
CA VAL A 50 -1.88 6.72 5.57
C VAL A 50 -1.69 7.30 6.98
N VAL A 51 -0.47 7.68 7.31
CA VAL A 51 -0.03 8.05 8.64
C VAL A 51 0.80 9.33 8.57
N ASP A 52 0.25 10.47 9.00
CA ASP A 52 1.11 11.53 9.54
C ASP A 52 1.89 10.88 10.69
N PRO A 53 3.24 10.79 10.64
CA PRO A 53 3.96 9.79 11.42
C PRO A 53 3.75 10.00 12.92
N PRO A 54 3.12 9.07 13.68
CA PRO A 54 3.43 8.97 15.08
C PRO A 54 4.88 8.50 15.16
N ARG A 55 5.64 9.15 16.04
CA ARG A 55 7.03 8.89 16.42
C ARG A 55 7.38 7.40 16.67
N GLU A 56 6.41 6.49 16.68
CA GLU A 56 6.52 5.12 17.16
C GLU A 56 5.87 4.13 16.17
N PRO A 57 6.65 3.22 15.56
CA PRO A 57 6.18 2.30 14.50
C PRO A 57 5.27 1.14 14.99
N GLY A 58 4.42 1.37 15.99
CA GLY A 58 3.54 0.35 16.59
C GLY A 58 2.17 0.82 17.07
N SER A 59 1.84 2.11 16.97
CA SER A 59 0.57 2.67 17.47
C SER A 59 -0.68 2.28 16.65
N TRP A 60 -0.50 1.52 15.58
CA TRP A 60 -1.57 1.08 14.72
C TRP A 60 -1.25 -0.26 14.08
N THR A 61 -2.28 -1.09 13.87
CA THR A 61 -2.14 -2.46 13.36
C THR A 61 -2.90 -2.63 12.04
N ALA A 62 -2.71 -1.75 11.04
CA ALA A 62 -3.22 -2.08 9.71
C ALA A 62 -2.36 -3.18 9.07
N GLN A 63 -3.02 -4.22 8.59
CA GLN A 63 -2.38 -5.26 7.82
C GLN A 63 -2.00 -4.67 6.45
N VAL A 64 -0.73 -4.73 6.06
CA VAL A 64 -0.31 -4.42 4.69
C VAL A 64 -0.06 -5.73 3.96
N THR A 65 -0.84 -6.00 2.92
CA THR A 65 -0.70 -7.18 2.08
C THR A 65 -0.26 -6.75 0.70
N VAL A 66 0.92 -7.21 0.28
CA VAL A 66 1.41 -6.99 -1.08
C VAL A 66 0.96 -8.15 -1.96
N ALA A 67 0.11 -7.86 -2.94
CA ALA A 67 -0.23 -8.78 -4.01
C ALA A 67 0.71 -8.49 -5.20
N ALA A 68 1.73 -9.33 -5.38
CA ALA A 68 2.45 -9.36 -6.64
C ALA A 68 1.58 -10.10 -7.67
N THR A 69 1.09 -9.39 -8.68
CA THR A 69 0.63 -10.07 -9.90
C THR A 69 1.88 -10.72 -10.50
N PRO A 70 1.93 -12.05 -10.69
CA PRO A 70 3.04 -12.64 -11.45
C PRO A 70 3.09 -11.93 -12.82
N PRO A 71 4.28 -11.66 -13.37
CA PRO A 71 4.37 -11.08 -14.71
C PRO A 71 3.58 -12.00 -15.63
N ASN A 72 2.52 -11.47 -16.21
CA ASN A 72 1.68 -12.17 -17.15
C ASN A 72 2.56 -12.49 -18.38
N ASN A 73 3.18 -13.67 -18.39
CA ASN A 73 3.85 -14.19 -19.56
C ASN A 73 2.75 -14.53 -20.57
N ALA A 74 2.77 -13.78 -21.67
CA ALA A 74 1.84 -13.86 -22.80
C ALA A 74 1.72 -15.28 -23.38
#